data_AF-A0A931M8X6-F1
#
_entry.id   AF-A0A931M8X6-F1
#
_cell.length_a   1.000
_cell.length_b   1.000
_cell.length_c   1.000
_cell.angle_alpha   90.00
_cell.angle_beta   90.00
_cell.angle_gamma   90.00
#
_symmetry.space_group_name_H-M   'P 1'
#
loop_
_entity.id
_entity.type
_entity.pdbx_description
1 polymer ?
#
loop_
_entity_poly.entity_id
_entity_poly.type
_entity_poly.pdbx_seq_one_letter_code
_entity_poly.pdbx_strand_id
1 'polypeptide(L)'
;MKYFITVLLVSMTTTMLSNVPSYALFETPVPYSEEAFERLSRAKYKAPAMEPGMTPEQKTKAYVDSIRKFFSNAGYSYDKTVVKVIKDLKKEPEFFKNNIHAGLILTFVSEITKPAAAVAEANNVSLEKLFSKEVALAVKELGIEIPKKEKMEREERERKQQLEADEKKIAQEEKQKIDADARQREEDKAQRKKQEEALIIKQERLARLAGYYETQHGNEKLEIQVVSEDNIKFSVQQKKGVMAPCKIEDKTAKLEYSDYYGFIAKFAENDCELTMTFMKDVPKDRNYAVRIDQNKRCRSYCGAGGNILGWFHKK
;
A
#
# COMPACT_ATOMS: atom_id res chain seq x y z
N MET A 1 -18.84 93.78 11.80
CA MET A 1 -19.20 92.67 12.71
C MET A 1 -19.55 91.36 12.01
N LYS A 2 -20.43 91.34 10.98
CA LYS A 2 -20.83 90.07 10.31
C LYS A 2 -19.66 89.23 9.76
N TYR A 3 -18.69 89.84 9.09
CA TYR A 3 -17.52 89.13 8.53
C TYR A 3 -16.60 88.50 9.58
N PHE A 4 -16.51 89.08 10.77
CA PHE A 4 -15.64 88.59 11.84
C PHE A 4 -16.20 87.29 12.44
N ILE A 5 -17.53 87.20 12.58
CA ILE A 5 -18.23 86.01 13.07
C ILE A 5 -18.09 84.86 12.06
N THR A 6 -18.18 85.14 10.76
CA THR A 6 -18.04 84.11 9.72
C THR A 6 -16.63 83.52 9.68
N VAL A 7 -15.59 84.34 9.81
CA VAL A 7 -14.19 83.87 9.83
C VAL A 7 -13.91 83.02 11.08
N LEU A 8 -14.47 83.41 12.23
CA LEU A 8 -14.30 82.67 13.49
C LEU A 8 -15.01 81.31 13.46
N LEU A 9 -16.20 81.24 12.85
CA LEU A 9 -16.93 79.98 12.63
C LEU A 9 -16.22 79.06 11.65
N VAL A 10 -15.67 79.59 10.55
CA VAL A 10 -14.89 78.79 9.59
C VAL A 10 -13.59 78.31 10.21
N SER A 11 -12.93 79.14 11.03
CA SER A 11 -11.72 78.77 11.79
C SER A 11 -11.99 77.68 12.84
N MET A 12 -13.06 77.79 13.63
CA MET A 12 -13.44 76.75 14.60
C MET A 12 -13.86 75.44 13.92
N THR A 13 -14.61 75.50 12.81
CA THR A 13 -15.01 74.29 12.09
C THR A 13 -13.82 73.60 11.42
N THR A 14 -12.88 74.36 10.83
CA THR A 14 -11.65 73.77 10.27
C THR A 14 -10.73 73.18 11.35
N THR A 15 -10.56 73.83 12.51
CA THR A 15 -9.77 73.26 13.62
C THR A 15 -10.43 72.05 14.28
N MET A 16 -11.76 72.01 14.36
CA MET A 16 -12.48 70.83 14.86
C MET A 16 -12.45 69.66 13.87
N LEU A 17 -12.51 69.92 12.56
CA LEU A 17 -12.39 68.88 11.53
C LEU A 17 -10.96 68.32 11.42
N SER A 18 -9.91 69.11 11.72
CA SER A 18 -8.52 68.63 11.68
C SER A 18 -8.12 67.71 12.84
N ASN A 19 -8.93 67.62 13.91
CA ASN A 19 -8.69 66.72 15.04
C ASN A 19 -9.55 65.45 15.00
N VAL A 20 -10.38 65.28 13.96
CA VAL A 20 -11.11 64.02 13.75
C VAL A 20 -10.11 63.00 13.22
N PRO A 21 -9.91 61.85 13.90
CA PRO A 21 -8.99 60.84 13.42
C PRO A 21 -9.41 60.39 12.02
N SER A 22 -8.46 60.24 11.09
CA SER A 22 -8.74 59.91 9.68
C SER A 22 -9.55 58.63 9.48
N TYR A 23 -9.56 57.75 10.48
CA TYR A 23 -10.36 56.52 10.49
C TYR A 23 -11.85 56.72 10.80
N ALA A 24 -12.25 57.86 11.35
CA ALA A 24 -13.66 58.20 11.61
C ALA A 24 -14.42 58.63 10.33
N LEU A 25 -13.72 58.80 9.21
CA LEU A 25 -14.30 59.23 7.92
C LEU A 25 -14.82 58.05 7.07
N PHE A 26 -14.45 56.81 7.39
CA PHE A 26 -14.89 55.65 6.63
C PHE A 26 -16.16 55.05 7.24
N GLU A 27 -17.23 55.02 6.43
CA GLU A 27 -18.52 54.52 6.85
C GLU A 27 -18.88 53.14 6.30
N THR A 28 -18.04 52.55 5.46
CA THR A 28 -18.35 51.27 4.81
C THR A 28 -17.63 50.10 5.49
N PRO A 29 -18.34 49.00 5.81
CA PRO A 29 -17.68 47.77 6.21
C PRO A 29 -17.01 47.10 5.01
N VAL A 30 -16.05 46.21 5.27
CA VAL A 30 -15.39 45.43 4.23
C VAL A 30 -16.42 44.52 3.52
N PRO A 31 -16.55 44.60 2.18
CA PRO A 31 -17.38 43.67 1.41
C PRO A 31 -16.66 42.33 1.23
N TYR A 32 -17.42 41.24 1.03
CA TYR A 32 -16.86 39.89 0.84
C TYR A 32 -16.42 39.66 -0.60
N SER A 33 -15.43 40.45 -1.05
CA SER A 33 -14.89 40.38 -2.41
C SER A 33 -13.37 40.25 -2.43
N GLU A 34 -12.85 39.76 -3.55
CA GLU A 34 -11.41 39.67 -3.81
C GLU A 34 -10.72 41.03 -3.71
N GLU A 35 -11.27 42.06 -4.37
CA GLU A 35 -10.73 43.42 -4.35
C GLU A 35 -10.59 43.97 -2.92
N ALA A 36 -11.58 43.70 -2.07
CA ALA A 36 -11.54 44.16 -0.69
C ALA A 36 -10.47 43.44 0.14
N PHE A 37 -10.32 42.13 -0.07
CA PHE A 37 -9.23 41.38 0.54
C PHE A 37 -7.86 41.88 0.06
N GLU A 38 -7.68 42.15 -1.23
CA GLU A 38 -6.43 42.70 -1.76
C GLU A 38 -6.10 44.10 -1.21
N ARG A 39 -7.11 44.94 -0.99
CA ARG A 39 -6.92 46.26 -0.37
C ARG A 39 -6.49 46.14 1.08
N LEU A 40 -7.06 45.19 1.81
CA LEU A 40 -6.65 44.88 3.19
C LEU A 40 -5.24 44.28 3.25
N SER A 41 -4.90 43.36 2.35
CA SER A 41 -3.57 42.72 2.33
C SER A 41 -2.45 43.68 1.91
N ARG A 42 -2.76 44.64 1.03
CA ARG A 42 -1.83 45.72 0.66
C ARG A 42 -1.68 46.79 1.73
N ALA A 43 -2.70 47.00 2.57
CA ALA A 43 -2.55 47.85 3.73
C ALA A 43 -1.49 47.25 4.66
N LYS A 44 -0.55 48.06 5.13
CA LYS A 44 0.48 47.58 6.07
C LYS A 44 -0.03 47.75 7.49
N TYR A 45 -0.38 46.65 8.16
CA TYR A 45 -0.58 46.68 9.59
C TYR A 45 0.75 46.95 10.27
N LYS A 46 0.78 47.96 11.15
CA LYS A 46 1.94 48.26 12.00
C LYS A 46 1.46 48.22 13.44
N ALA A 47 2.00 47.32 14.24
CA ALA A 47 1.76 47.36 15.68
C ALA A 47 2.19 48.75 16.20
N PRO A 48 1.42 49.37 17.11
CA PRO A 48 1.81 50.64 17.70
C PRO A 48 3.11 50.48 18.49
N ALA A 49 4.00 51.46 18.40
CA ALA A 49 5.14 51.53 19.31
C ALA A 49 4.64 51.85 20.72
N MET A 50 5.05 51.05 21.70
CA MET A 50 4.68 51.27 23.10
C MET A 50 5.75 52.11 23.78
N GLU A 51 5.38 53.30 24.23
CA GLU A 51 6.30 54.17 24.95
C GLU A 51 6.44 53.74 26.42
N PRO A 52 7.64 53.85 27.00
CA PRO A 52 7.84 53.65 28.44
C PRO A 52 6.92 54.60 29.24
N GLY A 53 6.18 54.05 30.21
CA GLY A 53 5.29 54.83 31.08
C GLY A 53 3.82 54.92 30.64
N MET A 54 3.45 54.36 29.48
CA MET A 54 2.02 54.29 29.09
C MET A 54 1.21 53.45 30.07
N THR A 55 0.02 53.94 30.44
CA THR A 55 -0.92 53.17 31.25
C THR A 55 -1.45 51.96 30.47
N PRO A 56 -1.93 50.91 31.16
CA PRO A 56 -2.56 49.76 30.54
C PRO A 56 -3.69 50.13 29.55
N GLU A 57 -4.51 51.13 29.88
CA GLU A 57 -5.57 51.67 29.02
C GLU A 57 -5.00 52.35 27.78
N GLN A 58 -3.93 53.14 27.92
CA GLN A 58 -3.29 53.83 26.80
C GLN A 58 -2.67 52.84 25.82
N LYS A 59 -2.02 51.78 26.33
CA LYS A 59 -1.48 50.69 25.50
C LYS A 59 -2.58 49.98 24.72
N THR A 60 -3.68 49.64 25.39
CA THR A 60 -4.82 48.96 24.76
C THR A 60 -5.49 49.86 23.71
N LYS A 61 -5.68 51.15 24.02
CA LYS A 61 -6.21 52.14 23.09
C LYS A 61 -5.32 52.30 21.86
N ALA A 62 -4.00 52.36 22.03
CA ALA A 62 -3.06 52.47 20.92
C ALA A 62 -3.17 51.28 19.94
N TYR A 63 -3.38 50.06 20.45
CA TYR A 63 -3.65 48.89 19.60
C TYR A 63 -4.95 49.04 18.82
N VAL A 64 -6.05 49.39 19.50
CA VAL A 64 -7.36 49.59 18.85
C VAL A 64 -7.29 50.67 17.78
N ASP A 65 -6.64 51.79 18.07
CA ASP A 65 -6.50 52.90 17.12
C ASP A 65 -5.61 52.52 15.92
N SER A 66 -4.56 51.72 16.14
CA SER A 66 -3.74 51.19 15.04
C SER A 66 -4.55 50.26 14.12
N ILE A 67 -5.40 49.40 14.68
CA ILE A 67 -6.29 48.53 13.92
C ILE A 67 -7.29 49.35 13.11
N ARG A 68 -7.96 50.33 13.73
CA ARG A 68 -8.88 51.24 13.04
C ARG A 68 -8.19 51.98 11.89
N LYS A 69 -6.98 52.49 12.13
CA LYS A 69 -6.16 53.15 11.11
C LYS A 69 -5.78 52.20 9.97
N PHE A 70 -5.45 50.96 10.28
CA PHE A 70 -5.14 49.95 9.29
C PHE A 70 -6.33 49.66 8.34
N PHE A 71 -7.53 49.46 8.87
CA PHE A 71 -8.74 49.30 8.04
C PHE A 71 -9.06 50.58 7.24
N SER A 72 -8.88 51.74 7.87
CA SER A 72 -9.07 53.03 7.21
C SER A 72 -8.10 53.24 6.04
N ASN A 73 -6.84 52.80 6.15
CA ASN A 73 -5.88 52.83 5.03
C ASN A 73 -6.31 51.94 3.86
N ALA A 74 -7.03 50.84 4.14
CA ALA A 74 -7.65 50.02 3.10
C ALA A 74 -8.96 50.62 2.56
N GLY A 75 -9.46 51.69 3.18
CA GLY A 75 -10.69 52.41 2.82
C GLY A 75 -11.96 51.86 3.47
N TYR A 76 -11.84 51.20 4.63
CA TYR A 76 -12.95 50.56 5.32
C TYR A 76 -13.01 50.94 6.81
N SER A 77 -14.17 50.74 7.41
CA SER A 77 -14.39 50.89 8.85
C SER A 77 -14.17 49.56 9.57
N TYR A 78 -13.21 49.49 10.49
CA TYR A 78 -12.98 48.31 11.33
C TYR A 78 -14.23 47.98 12.16
N ASP A 79 -14.74 48.95 12.91
CA ASP A 79 -15.88 48.79 13.82
C ASP A 79 -17.11 48.23 13.10
N LYS A 80 -17.48 48.80 11.94
CA LYS A 80 -18.61 48.29 11.14
C LYS A 80 -18.32 46.92 10.53
N THR A 81 -17.07 46.63 10.20
CA THR A 81 -16.68 45.33 9.63
C THR A 81 -16.81 44.22 10.64
N VAL A 82 -16.33 44.41 11.87
CA VAL A 82 -16.45 43.42 12.95
C VAL A 82 -17.92 43.09 13.23
N VAL A 83 -18.76 44.12 13.35
CA VAL A 83 -20.21 43.94 13.58
C VAL A 83 -20.86 43.18 12.42
N LYS A 84 -20.56 43.57 11.17
CA LYS A 84 -21.09 42.88 9.97
C LYS A 84 -20.67 41.41 9.96
N VAL A 85 -19.39 41.13 10.14
CA VAL A 85 -18.84 39.76 10.11
C VAL A 85 -19.52 38.87 11.13
N ILE A 86 -19.66 39.31 12.37
CA ILE A 86 -20.33 38.53 13.42
C ILE A 86 -21.82 38.33 13.13
N LYS A 87 -22.51 39.38 12.68
CA LYS A 87 -23.94 39.30 12.35
C LYS A 87 -24.18 38.31 11.20
N ASP A 88 -23.36 38.40 10.16
CA ASP A 88 -23.47 37.54 8.97
C ASP A 88 -23.07 36.11 9.32
N LEU A 89 -22.03 35.89 10.14
CA LEU A 89 -21.59 34.57 10.58
C LEU A 89 -22.67 33.84 11.40
N LYS A 90 -23.37 34.55 12.28
CA LYS A 90 -24.49 34.00 13.06
C LYS A 90 -25.69 33.65 12.20
N LYS A 91 -25.94 34.45 11.16
CA LYS A 91 -27.10 34.26 10.27
C LYS A 91 -26.85 33.14 9.27
N GLU A 92 -25.66 33.10 8.67
CA GLU A 92 -25.33 32.25 7.53
C GLU A 92 -23.92 31.63 7.67
N PRO A 93 -23.70 30.70 8.63
CA PRO A 93 -22.36 30.15 8.88
C PRO A 93 -21.78 29.37 7.70
N GLU A 94 -22.63 28.72 6.89
CA GLU A 94 -22.20 27.99 5.70
C GLU A 94 -21.71 28.93 4.58
N PHE A 95 -22.15 30.19 4.56
CA PHE A 95 -21.64 31.18 3.59
C PHE A 95 -20.13 31.40 3.77
N PHE A 96 -19.64 31.49 5.01
CA PHE A 96 -18.21 31.67 5.30
C PHE A 96 -17.36 30.45 5.00
N LYS A 97 -17.95 29.25 4.99
CA LYS A 97 -17.27 28.01 4.58
C LYS A 97 -17.17 27.89 3.08
N ASN A 98 -18.23 28.28 2.37
CA ASN A 98 -18.35 28.06 0.92
C ASN A 98 -17.87 29.26 0.09
N ASN A 99 -17.73 30.45 0.69
CA ASN A 99 -17.18 31.63 0.04
C ASN A 99 -15.77 31.93 0.57
N ILE A 100 -14.76 31.71 -0.29
CA ILE A 100 -13.35 31.87 0.08
C ILE A 100 -13.02 33.27 0.59
N HIS A 101 -13.59 34.33 0.00
CA HIS A 101 -13.31 35.71 0.41
C HIS A 101 -13.96 36.06 1.74
N ALA A 102 -15.18 35.56 1.98
CA ALA A 102 -15.82 35.71 3.29
C ALA A 102 -15.02 35.02 4.40
N GLY A 103 -14.54 33.79 4.14
CA GLY A 103 -13.68 33.05 5.06
C GLY A 103 -12.33 33.74 5.32
N LEU A 104 -11.70 34.29 4.27
CA LEU A 104 -10.46 35.05 4.40
C LEU A 104 -10.65 36.34 5.20
N ILE A 105 -11.72 37.10 4.95
CA ILE A 105 -12.03 38.33 5.69
C ILE A 105 -12.36 38.02 7.16
N LEU A 106 -13.11 36.96 7.44
CA LEU A 106 -13.37 36.50 8.82
C LEU A 106 -12.07 36.16 9.54
N THR A 107 -11.21 35.36 8.92
CA THR A 107 -9.89 35.01 9.48
C THR A 107 -9.07 36.26 9.76
N PHE A 108 -9.02 37.18 8.80
CA PHE A 108 -8.23 38.40 8.90
C PHE A 108 -8.73 39.34 10.00
N VAL A 109 -10.04 39.55 10.08
CA VAL A 109 -10.67 40.34 11.16
C VAL A 109 -10.41 39.69 12.52
N SER A 110 -10.56 38.37 12.62
CA SER A 110 -10.29 37.64 13.87
C SER A 110 -8.83 37.77 14.32
N GLU A 111 -7.86 37.55 13.44
CA GLU A 111 -6.45 37.59 13.78
C GLU A 111 -5.97 38.98 14.19
N ILE A 112 -6.48 40.04 13.55
CA ILE A 112 -6.14 41.42 13.92
C ILE A 112 -6.82 41.86 15.22
N THR A 113 -7.99 41.29 15.55
CA THR A 113 -8.76 41.63 16.75
C THR A 113 -8.20 40.97 18.03
N LYS A 114 -7.68 39.74 17.92
CA LYS A 114 -7.18 38.96 19.09
C LYS A 114 -6.13 39.69 19.93
N PRO A 115 -5.08 40.33 19.35
CA PRO A 115 -4.08 41.03 20.16
C PRO A 115 -4.69 42.15 20.99
N ALA A 116 -5.64 42.91 20.45
CA ALA A 116 -6.31 43.98 21.19
C ALA A 116 -7.16 43.45 22.34
N ALA A 117 -7.88 42.34 22.13
CA ALA A 117 -8.66 41.68 23.18
C ALA A 117 -7.75 41.09 24.28
N ALA A 118 -6.68 40.39 23.90
CA ALA A 118 -5.72 39.81 24.84
C ALA A 118 -4.99 40.87 25.68
N VAL A 119 -4.63 42.00 25.07
CA VAL A 119 -4.03 43.13 25.79
C VAL A 119 -5.06 43.77 26.74
N ALA A 120 -6.31 43.94 26.33
CA ALA A 120 -7.36 44.46 27.21
C ALA A 120 -7.57 43.57 28.45
N GLU A 121 -7.62 42.25 28.24
CA GLU A 121 -7.77 41.25 29.30
C GLU A 121 -6.57 41.23 30.26
N ALA A 122 -5.34 41.14 29.72
CA ALA A 122 -4.11 41.14 30.53
C ALA A 122 -3.94 42.40 31.40
N ASN A 123 -4.60 43.49 31.01
CA ASN A 123 -4.53 44.79 31.64
C ASN A 123 -5.79 45.15 32.44
N ASN A 124 -6.76 44.24 32.58
CA ASN A 124 -8.06 44.48 33.24
C ASN A 124 -8.83 45.71 32.70
N VAL A 125 -8.69 45.99 31.40
CA VAL A 125 -9.37 47.10 30.72
C VAL A 125 -10.66 46.58 30.08
N SER A 126 -11.81 47.15 30.46
CA SER A 126 -13.08 46.82 29.80
C SER A 126 -13.09 47.28 28.35
N LEU A 127 -13.42 46.37 27.42
CA LEU A 127 -13.57 46.66 25.99
C LEU A 127 -14.63 47.74 25.71
N GLU A 128 -15.66 47.85 26.57
CA GLU A 128 -16.70 48.89 26.46
C GLU A 128 -16.18 50.30 26.71
N LYS A 129 -14.99 50.46 27.29
CA LYS A 129 -14.31 51.76 27.40
C LYS A 129 -13.60 52.18 26.10
N LEU A 130 -13.40 51.25 25.17
CA LEU A 130 -12.60 51.44 23.95
C LEU A 130 -13.43 51.34 22.66
N PHE A 131 -14.54 50.61 22.74
CA PHE A 131 -15.47 50.33 21.67
C PHE A 131 -16.89 50.78 22.04
N SER A 132 -17.73 51.00 21.04
CA SER A 132 -19.18 51.03 21.29
C SER A 132 -19.62 49.66 21.83
N LYS A 133 -20.72 49.63 22.58
CA LYS A 133 -21.26 48.39 23.19
C LYS A 133 -21.41 47.26 22.17
N GLU A 134 -21.90 47.59 20.98
CA GLU A 134 -22.14 46.62 19.90
C GLU A 134 -20.83 46.04 19.35
N VAL A 135 -19.80 46.87 19.18
CA VAL A 135 -18.47 46.43 18.74
C VAL A 135 -17.77 45.63 19.83
N ALA A 136 -17.87 46.04 21.10
CA ALA A 136 -17.30 45.30 22.22
C ALA A 136 -17.88 43.87 22.32
N LEU A 137 -19.20 43.72 22.12
CA LEU A 137 -19.85 42.42 22.08
C LEU A 137 -19.33 41.56 20.90
N ALA A 138 -19.29 42.13 19.70
CA ALA A 138 -18.82 41.41 18.51
C ALA A 138 -17.34 41.00 18.62
N VAL A 139 -16.47 41.85 19.19
CA VAL A 139 -15.07 41.52 19.48
C VAL A 139 -14.97 40.36 20.47
N LYS A 140 -15.78 40.36 21.53
CA LYS A 140 -15.82 39.27 22.51
C LYS A 140 -16.26 37.96 21.86
N GLU A 141 -17.25 38.00 20.99
CA GLU A 141 -17.74 36.81 20.27
C GLU A 141 -16.70 36.26 19.28
N LEU A 142 -15.97 37.12 18.57
CA LEU A 142 -14.82 36.72 17.74
C LEU A 142 -13.70 36.06 18.56
N GLY A 143 -13.52 36.47 19.82
CA GLY A 143 -12.54 35.92 20.75
C GLY A 143 -12.93 34.57 21.36
N ILE A 144 -14.23 34.27 21.48
CA ILE A 144 -14.75 33.03 22.09
C ILE A 144 -14.81 31.87 21.07
N GLU A 145 -14.92 32.13 19.77
CA GLU A 145 -15.05 31.08 18.74
C GLU A 145 -13.73 30.47 18.23
N ILE A 146 -12.68 30.42 19.06
CA ILE A 146 -11.44 29.71 18.69
C ILE A 146 -11.00 28.72 19.76
N PRO A 147 -11.66 27.55 19.77
CA PRO A 147 -11.00 26.28 19.92
C PRO A 147 -11.11 25.51 18.60
N LYS A 148 -10.55 26.04 17.49
CA LYS A 148 -10.51 25.34 16.20
C LYS A 148 -9.15 25.30 15.51
N LYS A 149 -8.20 26.17 15.85
CA LYS A 149 -6.85 26.14 15.24
C LYS A 149 -5.98 25.04 15.84
N GLU A 150 -5.93 24.89 17.16
CA GLU A 150 -5.21 23.77 17.80
C GLU A 150 -5.84 22.40 17.51
N LYS A 151 -7.17 22.33 17.37
CA LYS A 151 -7.86 21.07 17.06
C LYS A 151 -7.66 20.63 15.60
N MET A 152 -7.73 21.57 14.63
CA MET A 152 -7.42 21.25 13.23
C MET A 152 -5.93 20.98 13.00
N GLU A 153 -5.01 21.73 13.61
CA GLU A 153 -3.57 21.48 13.45
C GLU A 153 -3.16 20.13 14.08
N ARG A 154 -3.82 19.74 15.17
CA ARG A 154 -3.64 18.41 15.77
C ARG A 154 -4.24 17.30 14.91
N GLU A 155 -5.47 17.46 14.40
CA GLU A 155 -6.09 16.50 13.48
C GLU A 155 -5.32 16.37 12.15
N GLU A 156 -4.73 17.45 11.62
CA GLU A 156 -3.92 17.42 10.41
C GLU A 156 -2.55 16.74 10.63
N ARG A 157 -1.90 16.98 11.78
CA ARG A 157 -0.68 16.25 12.16
C ARG A 157 -0.95 14.77 12.39
N GLU A 158 -2.02 14.42 13.08
CA GLU A 158 -2.42 13.03 13.31
C GLU A 158 -2.77 12.35 11.97
N ARG A 159 -3.46 13.02 11.04
CA ARG A 159 -3.68 12.51 9.67
C ARG A 159 -2.40 12.32 8.88
N LYS A 160 -1.46 13.27 8.91
CA LYS A 160 -0.17 13.13 8.21
C LYS A 160 0.66 11.98 8.77
N GLN A 161 0.68 11.82 10.09
CA GLN A 161 1.36 10.69 10.73
C GLN A 161 0.71 9.35 10.39
N GLN A 162 -0.63 9.30 10.32
CA GLN A 162 -1.35 8.11 9.86
C GLN A 162 -1.04 7.78 8.39
N LEU A 163 -1.05 8.78 7.50
CA LEU A 163 -0.70 8.58 6.09
C LEU A 163 0.74 8.10 5.90
N GLU A 164 1.72 8.66 6.61
CA GLU A 164 3.11 8.16 6.59
C GLU A 164 3.24 6.74 7.15
N ALA A 165 2.48 6.41 8.20
CA ALA A 165 2.48 5.07 8.78
C ALA A 165 1.85 4.05 7.82
N ASP A 166 0.74 4.42 7.17
CA ASP A 166 0.05 3.60 6.19
C ASP A 166 0.91 3.42 4.93
N GLU A 167 1.57 4.46 4.42
CA GLU A 167 2.51 4.37 3.29
C GLU A 167 3.68 3.44 3.61
N LYS A 168 4.28 3.56 4.81
CA LYS A 168 5.35 2.64 5.26
C LYS A 168 4.85 1.20 5.36
N LYS A 169 3.62 1.00 5.85
CA LYS A 169 3.02 -0.32 5.98
C LYS A 169 2.73 -0.94 4.61
N ILE A 170 2.17 -0.17 3.68
CA ILE A 170 1.93 -0.59 2.29
C ILE A 170 3.25 -0.95 1.61
N ALA A 171 4.29 -0.11 1.73
CA ALA A 171 5.60 -0.39 1.17
C ALA A 171 6.25 -1.66 1.76
N GLN A 172 6.05 -1.91 3.05
CA GLN A 172 6.54 -3.12 3.71
C GLN A 172 5.77 -4.37 3.26
N GLU A 173 4.45 -4.28 3.10
CA GLU A 173 3.60 -5.36 2.57
C GLU A 173 3.92 -5.67 1.10
N GLU A 174 4.16 -4.66 0.26
CA GLU A 174 4.60 -4.86 -1.13
C GLU A 174 5.98 -5.53 -1.20
N LYS A 175 6.93 -5.08 -0.37
CA LYS A 175 8.25 -5.71 -0.30
C LYS A 175 8.15 -7.18 0.11
N GLN A 176 7.32 -7.50 1.09
CA GLN A 176 7.09 -8.89 1.52
C GLN A 176 6.44 -9.73 0.41
N LYS A 177 5.50 -9.18 -0.36
CA LYS A 177 4.92 -9.87 -1.53
C LYS A 177 5.96 -10.13 -2.61
N ILE A 178 6.79 -9.15 -2.94
CA ILE A 178 7.86 -9.30 -3.93
C ILE A 178 8.85 -10.39 -3.49
N ASP A 179 9.25 -10.38 -2.21
CA ASP A 179 10.18 -11.37 -1.66
C ASP A 179 9.55 -12.77 -1.65
N ALA A 180 8.25 -12.90 -1.34
CA ALA A 180 7.52 -14.16 -1.38
C ALA A 180 7.40 -14.71 -2.81
N ASP A 181 7.01 -13.86 -3.77
CA ASP A 181 6.92 -14.22 -5.19
C ASP A 181 8.29 -14.64 -5.75
N ALA A 182 9.37 -13.97 -5.34
CA ALA A 182 10.73 -14.33 -5.75
C ALA A 182 11.13 -15.72 -5.23
N ARG A 183 10.81 -16.04 -3.97
CA ARG A 183 11.05 -17.39 -3.40
C ARG A 183 10.25 -18.45 -4.13
N GLN A 184 8.97 -18.21 -4.39
CA GLN A 184 8.12 -19.16 -5.10
C GLN A 184 8.62 -19.44 -6.52
N ARG A 185 9.09 -18.42 -7.24
CA ARG A 185 9.70 -18.60 -8.57
C ARG A 185 10.98 -19.45 -8.53
N GLU A 186 11.81 -19.30 -7.51
CA GLU A 186 13.02 -20.13 -7.36
C GLU A 186 12.69 -21.57 -7.00
N GLU A 187 11.69 -21.80 -6.14
CA GLU A 187 11.17 -23.15 -5.83
C GLU A 187 10.59 -23.83 -7.07
N ASP A 188 9.77 -23.13 -7.87
CA ASP A 188 9.20 -23.63 -9.12
C ASP A 188 10.30 -23.99 -10.13
N LYS A 189 11.33 -23.14 -10.27
CA LYS A 189 12.50 -23.45 -11.13
C LYS A 189 13.23 -24.69 -10.65
N ALA A 190 13.45 -24.84 -9.34
CA ALA A 190 14.12 -26.00 -8.77
C ALA A 190 13.31 -27.28 -8.98
N GLN A 191 11.97 -27.23 -8.83
CA GLN A 191 11.08 -28.36 -9.12
C GLN A 191 11.11 -28.73 -10.60
N ARG A 192 11.04 -27.75 -11.51
CA ARG A 192 11.13 -28.00 -12.96
C ARG A 192 12.44 -28.67 -13.35
N LYS A 193 13.58 -28.19 -12.82
CA LYS A 193 14.88 -28.84 -13.04
C LYS A 193 14.90 -30.28 -12.54
N LYS A 194 14.37 -30.55 -11.35
CA LYS A 194 14.28 -31.93 -10.82
C LYS A 194 13.40 -32.82 -11.70
N GLN A 195 12.28 -32.30 -12.22
CA GLN A 195 11.41 -33.05 -13.13
C GLN A 195 12.10 -33.34 -14.46
N GLU A 196 12.82 -32.36 -15.02
CA GLU A 196 13.59 -32.50 -16.25
C GLU A 196 14.73 -33.52 -16.09
N GLU A 197 15.50 -33.44 -15.01
CA GLU A 197 16.53 -34.44 -14.67
C GLU A 197 15.94 -35.85 -14.51
N ALA A 198 14.79 -35.98 -13.85
CA ALA A 198 14.11 -37.26 -13.69
C ALA A 198 13.65 -37.85 -15.04
N LEU A 199 13.15 -37.00 -15.95
CA LEU A 199 12.77 -37.43 -17.30
C LEU A 199 13.97 -37.89 -18.12
N ILE A 200 15.08 -37.14 -18.08
CA ILE A 200 16.34 -37.53 -18.74
C ILE A 200 16.83 -38.88 -18.21
N ILE A 201 16.87 -39.05 -16.89
CA ILE A 201 17.27 -40.33 -16.26
C ILE A 201 16.34 -41.47 -16.68
N LYS A 202 15.01 -41.23 -16.73
CA LYS A 202 14.04 -42.22 -17.19
C LYS A 202 14.32 -42.64 -18.64
N GLN A 203 14.55 -41.68 -19.54
CA GLN A 203 14.83 -41.95 -20.95
C GLN A 203 16.17 -42.67 -21.15
N GLU A 204 17.23 -42.25 -20.47
CA GLU A 204 18.54 -42.93 -20.53
C GLU A 204 18.46 -44.39 -20.06
N ARG A 205 17.65 -44.67 -19.03
CA ARG A 205 17.44 -46.03 -18.54
C ARG A 205 16.54 -46.84 -19.46
N LEU A 206 15.50 -46.24 -20.05
CA LEU A 206 14.64 -46.89 -21.02
C LEU A 206 15.45 -47.39 -22.22
N ALA A 207 16.41 -46.59 -22.70
CA ALA A 207 17.33 -46.97 -23.76
C ALA A 207 18.23 -48.18 -23.42
N ARG A 208 18.42 -48.48 -22.12
CA ARG A 208 19.22 -49.62 -21.63
C ARG A 208 18.40 -50.89 -21.38
N LEU A 209 17.07 -50.82 -21.51
CA LEU A 209 16.19 -51.99 -21.35
C LEU A 209 16.12 -52.89 -22.58
N ALA A 210 16.33 -52.34 -23.78
CA ALA A 210 16.28 -53.14 -25.01
C ALA A 210 17.54 -54.00 -25.16
N GLY A 211 17.36 -55.29 -25.41
CA GLY A 211 18.45 -56.23 -25.62
C GLY A 211 18.13 -57.62 -25.12
N TYR A 212 19.19 -58.38 -24.82
CA TYR A 212 19.08 -59.76 -24.37
C TYR A 212 19.63 -59.92 -22.96
N TYR A 213 18.94 -60.70 -22.14
CA TYR A 213 19.33 -61.02 -20.78
C TYR A 213 19.44 -62.54 -20.67
N GLU A 214 20.62 -63.06 -20.35
CA GLU A 214 20.87 -64.50 -20.24
C GLU A 214 21.16 -64.88 -18.79
N THR A 215 20.58 -65.96 -18.28
CA THR A 215 20.94 -66.46 -16.93
C THR A 215 22.42 -66.73 -16.75
N GLN A 216 22.89 -66.71 -15.50
CA GLN A 216 24.26 -67.10 -15.16
C GLN A 216 24.66 -68.50 -15.66
N HIS A 217 23.69 -69.41 -15.78
CA HIS A 217 23.91 -70.77 -16.30
C HIS A 217 23.71 -70.89 -17.82
N GLY A 218 23.41 -69.79 -18.52
CA GLY A 218 23.24 -69.75 -19.98
C GLY A 218 22.06 -70.56 -20.51
N ASN A 219 21.13 -70.99 -19.65
CA ASN A 219 20.04 -71.89 -19.98
C ASN A 219 18.73 -71.16 -20.27
N GLU A 220 18.61 -69.90 -19.85
CA GLU A 220 17.41 -69.09 -20.05
C GLU A 220 17.79 -67.72 -20.61
N LYS A 221 16.97 -67.23 -21.53
CA LYS A 221 17.14 -65.98 -22.26
C LYS A 221 15.84 -65.18 -22.24
N LEU A 222 15.93 -63.92 -21.83
CA LEU A 222 14.89 -62.92 -21.90
C LEU A 222 15.30 -61.88 -22.97
N GLU A 223 14.51 -61.76 -24.04
CA GLU A 223 14.65 -60.68 -25.01
C GLU A 223 13.66 -59.57 -24.67
N ILE A 224 14.11 -58.32 -24.76
CA ILE A 224 13.27 -57.14 -24.54
C ILE A 224 13.44 -56.18 -25.70
N GLN A 225 12.31 -55.68 -26.18
CA GLN A 225 12.22 -54.59 -27.13
C GLN A 225 11.32 -53.50 -26.55
N VAL A 226 11.82 -52.28 -26.47
CA VAL A 226 11.00 -51.13 -26.04
C VAL A 226 10.09 -50.75 -27.20
N VAL A 227 8.77 -50.76 -26.97
CA VAL A 227 7.77 -50.39 -27.99
C VAL A 227 7.31 -48.95 -27.80
N SER A 228 7.13 -48.52 -26.54
CA SER A 228 6.85 -47.14 -26.16
C SER A 228 7.35 -46.87 -24.75
N GLU A 229 7.19 -45.64 -24.25
CA GLU A 229 7.62 -45.27 -22.89
C GLU A 229 7.00 -46.12 -21.78
N ASP A 230 5.81 -46.66 -22.03
CA ASP A 230 5.01 -47.41 -21.06
C ASP A 230 4.81 -48.88 -21.47
N ASN A 231 5.43 -49.34 -22.56
CA ASN A 231 5.24 -50.71 -23.03
C ASN A 231 6.54 -51.32 -23.57
N ILE A 232 6.80 -52.56 -23.16
CA ILE A 232 7.85 -53.39 -23.73
C ILE A 232 7.23 -54.61 -24.40
N LYS A 233 7.85 -55.09 -25.47
CA LYS A 233 7.69 -56.46 -25.95
C LYS A 233 8.77 -57.33 -25.35
N PHE A 234 8.41 -58.52 -24.92
CA PHE A 234 9.35 -59.45 -24.33
C PHE A 234 9.11 -60.88 -24.80
N SER A 235 10.21 -61.63 -24.83
CA SER A 235 10.21 -63.06 -25.14
C SER A 235 11.08 -63.78 -24.11
N VAL A 236 10.55 -64.82 -23.48
CA VAL A 236 11.27 -65.69 -22.54
C VAL A 236 11.46 -67.04 -23.20
N GLN A 237 12.71 -67.49 -23.28
CA GLN A 237 13.09 -68.77 -23.84
C GLN A 237 14.00 -69.53 -22.87
N GLN A 238 13.63 -70.76 -22.52
CA GLN A 238 14.53 -71.69 -21.85
C GLN A 238 15.06 -72.74 -22.84
N LYS A 239 16.36 -73.07 -22.76
CA LYS A 239 17.00 -74.12 -23.56
C LYS A 239 16.42 -75.50 -23.21
N LYS A 240 16.35 -76.39 -24.21
CA LYS A 240 15.89 -77.78 -24.05
C LYS A 240 16.72 -78.51 -22.98
N GLY A 241 16.05 -79.18 -22.02
CA GLY A 241 16.68 -80.04 -21.01
C GLY A 241 16.42 -79.68 -19.55
N VAL A 242 15.75 -78.56 -19.26
CA VAL A 242 15.36 -78.14 -17.90
C VAL A 242 13.95 -78.66 -17.57
N MET A 243 13.71 -79.12 -16.33
CA MET A 243 12.48 -79.81 -15.91
C MET A 243 11.16 -79.02 -16.05
N ALA A 244 11.20 -77.73 -16.41
CA ALA A 244 10.01 -76.88 -16.52
C ALA A 244 10.17 -75.77 -17.58
N PRO A 245 10.09 -76.08 -18.89
CA PRO A 245 10.35 -75.11 -19.96
C PRO A 245 9.36 -73.92 -19.88
N CYS A 246 9.90 -72.71 -19.73
CA CYS A 246 9.20 -71.45 -19.98
C CYS A 246 9.34 -71.04 -21.44
N LYS A 247 8.22 -70.82 -22.12
CA LYS A 247 8.19 -70.25 -23.47
C LYS A 247 7.11 -69.18 -23.59
N ILE A 248 7.55 -67.93 -23.72
CA ILE A 248 6.69 -66.76 -23.99
C ILE A 248 7.32 -66.02 -25.16
N GLU A 249 6.54 -65.73 -26.20
CA GLU A 249 7.03 -65.07 -27.40
C GLU A 249 6.21 -63.82 -27.70
N ASP A 250 6.90 -62.71 -27.92
CA ASP A 250 6.41 -61.43 -28.43
C ASP A 250 5.20 -60.87 -27.67
N LYS A 251 5.16 -61.06 -26.36
CA LYS A 251 4.10 -60.52 -25.50
C LYS A 251 4.41 -59.09 -25.09
N THR A 252 3.37 -58.28 -24.95
CA THR A 252 3.51 -56.88 -24.50
C THR A 252 3.23 -56.78 -23.00
N ALA A 253 4.17 -56.18 -22.27
CA ALA A 253 4.02 -55.86 -20.85
C ALA A 253 3.98 -54.35 -20.66
N LYS A 254 3.15 -53.90 -19.69
CA LYS A 254 3.10 -52.51 -19.28
C LYS A 254 4.30 -52.20 -18.40
N LEU A 255 5.02 -51.13 -18.72
CA LEU A 255 6.21 -50.67 -18.02
C LEU A 255 5.84 -49.57 -17.01
N GLU A 256 6.30 -49.72 -15.78
CA GLU A 256 6.18 -48.74 -14.70
C GLU A 256 7.57 -48.39 -14.18
N TYR A 257 7.79 -47.13 -13.80
CA TYR A 257 9.06 -46.68 -13.23
C TYR A 257 8.94 -46.52 -11.72
N SER A 258 9.95 -47.01 -11.00
CA SER A 258 10.11 -46.98 -9.54
C SER A 258 11.49 -46.44 -9.20
N ASP A 259 11.56 -45.45 -8.32
CA ASP A 259 12.84 -44.87 -7.87
C ASP A 259 13.74 -45.87 -7.12
N TYR A 260 13.11 -46.88 -6.51
CA TYR A 260 13.78 -47.91 -5.72
C TYR A 260 14.23 -49.08 -6.60
N TYR A 261 13.35 -49.60 -7.44
CA TYR A 261 13.63 -50.81 -8.22
C TYR A 261 14.04 -50.54 -9.67
N GLY A 262 13.97 -49.31 -10.18
CA GLY A 262 14.17 -49.04 -11.60
C GLY A 262 12.87 -49.26 -12.38
N PHE A 263 12.89 -50.08 -13.42
CA PHE A 263 11.65 -50.39 -14.17
C PHE A 263 11.00 -51.67 -13.67
N ILE A 264 9.66 -51.71 -13.71
CA ILE A 264 8.85 -52.87 -13.40
C ILE A 264 7.92 -53.10 -14.59
N ALA A 265 8.04 -54.23 -15.27
CA ALA A 265 7.15 -54.61 -16.36
C ALA A 265 6.14 -55.64 -15.87
N LYS A 266 4.85 -55.38 -16.09
CA LYS A 266 3.73 -56.22 -15.69
C LYS A 266 3.01 -56.76 -16.91
N PHE A 267 2.87 -58.08 -16.97
CA PHE A 267 2.08 -58.78 -17.98
C PHE A 267 1.00 -59.60 -17.27
N ALA A 268 -0.23 -59.57 -17.77
CA ALA A 268 -1.33 -60.37 -17.25
C ALA A 268 -2.20 -60.89 -18.40
N GLU A 269 -2.32 -62.21 -18.53
CA GLU A 269 -3.13 -62.87 -19.56
C GLU A 269 -3.53 -64.26 -19.05
N ASN A 270 -4.79 -64.68 -19.25
CA ASN A 270 -5.30 -66.03 -18.97
C ASN A 270 -4.86 -66.61 -17.61
N ASP A 271 -5.16 -65.92 -16.51
CA ASP A 271 -4.78 -66.29 -15.13
C ASP A 271 -3.27 -66.41 -14.86
N CYS A 272 -2.41 -65.91 -15.75
CA CYS A 272 -0.98 -65.77 -15.52
C CYS A 272 -0.61 -64.30 -15.36
N GLU A 273 0.20 -64.00 -14.36
CA GLU A 273 0.73 -62.66 -14.12
C GLU A 273 2.24 -62.73 -13.94
N LEU A 274 2.98 -61.93 -14.72
CA LEU A 274 4.42 -61.85 -14.68
C LEU A 274 4.84 -60.44 -14.30
N THR A 275 5.69 -60.34 -13.28
CA THR A 275 6.33 -59.09 -12.88
C THR A 275 7.83 -59.20 -13.11
N MET A 276 8.34 -58.40 -14.04
CA MET A 276 9.78 -58.29 -14.32
C MET A 276 10.32 -57.02 -13.69
N THR A 277 11.29 -57.13 -12.78
CA THR A 277 11.89 -56.01 -12.06
C THR A 277 13.33 -55.81 -12.52
N PHE A 278 13.65 -54.61 -13.01
CA PHE A 278 14.96 -54.24 -13.56
C PHE A 278 15.73 -53.37 -12.56
N MET A 279 16.47 -54.02 -11.65
CA MET A 279 17.07 -53.40 -10.48
C MET A 279 18.01 -52.24 -10.83
N LYS A 280 17.88 -51.14 -10.08
CA LYS A 280 18.69 -49.91 -10.21
C LYS A 280 20.15 -50.12 -9.81
N ASP A 281 20.37 -50.80 -8.68
CA ASP A 281 21.70 -51.04 -8.13
C ASP A 281 22.16 -52.46 -8.46
N VAL A 282 23.06 -52.54 -9.44
CA VAL A 282 23.61 -53.81 -9.90
C VAL A 282 24.90 -54.08 -9.10
N PRO A 283 25.08 -55.27 -8.50
CA PRO A 283 26.35 -55.68 -7.90
C PRO A 283 27.52 -55.48 -8.86
N LYS A 284 28.71 -55.08 -8.36
CA LYS A 284 29.89 -54.69 -9.16
C LYS A 284 30.37 -55.77 -10.16
N ASP A 285 30.01 -57.03 -9.94
CA ASP A 285 30.34 -58.18 -10.77
C ASP A 285 29.34 -58.43 -11.92
N ARG A 286 28.31 -57.59 -12.06
CA ARG A 286 27.26 -57.75 -13.08
C ARG A 286 26.98 -56.44 -13.80
N ASN A 287 26.52 -56.55 -15.05
CA ASN A 287 26.11 -55.38 -15.84
C ASN A 287 24.66 -54.97 -15.55
N TYR A 288 23.74 -55.93 -15.31
CA TYR A 288 22.33 -55.71 -14.93
C TYR A 288 21.80 -56.84 -14.04
N ALA A 289 20.68 -56.63 -13.33
CA ALA A 289 19.94 -57.67 -12.62
C ALA A 289 18.44 -57.55 -12.92
N VAL A 290 17.85 -58.63 -13.44
CA VAL A 290 16.41 -58.76 -13.67
C VAL A 290 15.87 -59.78 -12.69
N ARG A 291 14.68 -59.55 -12.15
CA ARG A 291 13.93 -60.52 -11.37
C ARG A 291 12.59 -60.76 -12.05
N ILE A 292 12.23 -62.01 -12.26
CA ILE A 292 10.92 -62.37 -12.82
C ILE A 292 10.15 -63.12 -11.75
N ASP A 293 9.09 -62.52 -11.24
CA ASP A 293 8.16 -63.18 -10.33
C ASP A 293 6.91 -63.59 -11.12
N GLN A 294 6.46 -64.82 -10.89
CA GLN A 294 5.24 -65.36 -11.48
C GLN A 294 4.18 -65.50 -10.41
N ASN A 295 3.00 -64.94 -10.68
CA ASN A 295 1.83 -65.07 -9.82
C ASN A 295 0.73 -65.81 -10.60
N LYS A 296 -0.09 -66.59 -9.88
CA LYS A 296 -1.23 -67.36 -10.40
C LYS A 296 -0.82 -68.51 -11.36
N ARG A 297 -1.74 -69.04 -12.17
CA ARG A 297 -1.58 -70.30 -12.93
C ARG A 297 -0.82 -70.07 -14.25
N CYS A 298 0.46 -69.71 -14.19
CA CYS A 298 1.31 -69.56 -15.38
C CYS A 298 1.70 -70.88 -16.08
N ARG A 299 1.07 -72.01 -15.75
CA ARG A 299 1.38 -73.35 -16.30
C ARG A 299 1.29 -73.45 -17.82
N SER A 300 0.48 -72.60 -18.45
CA SER A 300 0.36 -72.50 -19.91
C SER A 300 1.64 -71.97 -20.58
N TYR A 301 2.48 -71.27 -19.82
CA TYR A 301 3.69 -70.61 -20.31
C TYR A 301 4.97 -71.10 -19.61
N CYS A 302 4.87 -71.56 -18.37
CA CYS A 302 5.97 -71.87 -17.46
C CYS A 302 5.60 -72.99 -16.46
N GLY A 303 6.41 -74.05 -16.38
CA GLY A 303 6.12 -75.21 -15.54
C GLY A 303 6.29 -75.00 -14.02
N ALA A 304 7.24 -74.15 -13.62
CA ALA A 304 7.45 -73.69 -12.24
C ALA A 304 8.00 -72.26 -12.30
N GLY A 305 7.41 -71.33 -11.54
CA GLY A 305 7.93 -69.98 -11.44
C GLY A 305 9.34 -69.94 -10.84
N GLY A 306 10.09 -68.87 -11.08
CA GLY A 306 11.45 -68.75 -10.59
C GLY A 306 12.11 -67.41 -10.93
N ASN A 307 13.07 -67.00 -10.10
CA ASN A 307 13.86 -65.79 -10.29
C ASN A 307 14.95 -66.02 -11.35
N ILE A 308 14.85 -65.32 -12.48
CA ILE A 308 15.88 -65.35 -13.52
C ILE A 308 16.93 -64.28 -13.24
N LEU A 309 18.03 -64.63 -12.55
CA LEU A 309 19.19 -63.74 -12.42
C LEU A 309 20.17 -63.94 -13.59
N GLY A 310 20.45 -62.87 -14.34
CA GLY A 310 21.20 -62.97 -15.59
C GLY A 310 22.09 -61.78 -15.92
N TRP A 311 22.84 -61.91 -17.01
CA TRP A 311 23.79 -60.95 -17.59
C TRP A 311 23.11 -60.27 -18.79
N PHE A 312 23.31 -58.97 -18.97
CA PHE A 312 22.82 -58.25 -20.14
C PHE A 312 23.83 -58.30 -21.28
N HIS A 313 23.32 -58.55 -22.47
CA HIS A 313 24.01 -58.47 -23.74
C HIS A 313 23.29 -57.40 -24.58
N LYS A 314 23.97 -56.27 -24.79
CA LYS A 314 23.48 -55.21 -25.66
C LYS A 314 23.44 -55.72 -27.09
N LYS A 315 22.31 -55.52 -27.77
CA LYS A 315 22.19 -55.67 -29.22
C LYS A 315 22.84 -54.48 -29.92
#